data_AF-K1USM2-F1
#
_entry.id   AF-K1USM2-F1
#
_cell.length_a   1.000
_cell.length_b   1.000
_cell.length_c   1.000
_cell.angle_alpha   90.00
_cell.angle_beta   90.00
_cell.angle_gamma   90.00
#
_symmetry.space_group_name_H-M   'P 1'
#
loop_
_entity.id
_entity.type
_entity.pdbx_description
1 polymer ?
#
loop_
_entity_poly.entity_id
_entity_poly.type
_entity_poly.pdbx_seq_one_letter_code
_entity_poly.pdbx_strand_id
1 'polypeptide(L)'
;KQQCWTVYSIVTDFYTPNPERMRDWISIPKSNGYESLHTTVATKEGRWVEIQIRTERMDAVAERGIAAHWRYKGVNAGSDGSEMWMKQLRELMEDKTRPLAQNFDAKPSSGEIFVFTPGGDLRKLPEGATVLDFAFDIHTSLGLTCSGGKVNNRPAAIRDVLHNGDIVEVLTQKNQKPKADWLGFVTTSKARTRIKASLREEHTKNARLGREELERKLKNWKLPLTVDEGVGILCK
;
A
#
# COMPACT_ATOMS: atom_id res chain seq x y z
N LYS A 1 -18.98 -0.29 19.67
CA LYS A 1 -18.16 0.56 20.56
C LYS A 1 -18.95 0.94 21.82
N GLN A 2 -20.08 1.65 21.70
CA GLN A 2 -20.94 2.00 22.85
C GLN A 2 -21.35 0.78 23.69
N GLN A 3 -21.75 -0.33 23.06
CA GLN A 3 -22.09 -1.58 23.76
C GLN A 3 -20.96 -2.15 24.63
N CYS A 4 -19.69 -2.01 24.23
CA CYS A 4 -18.56 -2.48 25.03
C CYS A 4 -18.44 -1.70 26.35
N TRP A 5 -18.69 -0.39 26.29
CA TRP A 5 -18.71 0.47 27.46
C TRP A 5 -19.93 0.21 28.36
N THR A 6 -21.08 -0.10 27.77
CA THR A 6 -22.26 -0.55 28.55
C THR A 6 -21.96 -1.84 29.32
N VAL A 7 -21.34 -2.84 28.68
CA VAL A 7 -20.93 -4.08 29.36
C VAL A 7 -19.91 -3.79 30.47
N TYR A 8 -18.96 -2.88 30.23
CA TYR A 8 -18.02 -2.45 31.26
C TYR A 8 -18.73 -1.87 32.47
N SER A 9 -19.68 -0.96 32.28
CA SER A 9 -20.46 -0.37 33.38
C SER A 9 -21.16 -1.45 34.21
N ILE A 10 -21.83 -2.42 33.55
CA ILE A 10 -22.47 -3.54 34.22
C ILE A 10 -21.46 -4.34 35.06
N VAL A 11 -20.29 -4.66 34.49
CA VAL A 11 -19.24 -5.39 35.21
C VAL A 11 -18.78 -4.63 36.46
N THR A 12 -18.60 -3.31 36.35
CA THR A 12 -18.16 -2.47 37.46
C THR A 12 -19.23 -2.20 38.53
N ASP A 13 -20.51 -2.43 38.20
CA ASP A 13 -21.59 -2.38 39.20
C ASP A 13 -21.56 -3.61 40.14
N PHE A 14 -21.08 -4.76 39.65
CA PHE A 14 -21.00 -6.00 40.42
C PHE A 14 -19.64 -6.24 41.10
N TYR A 15 -18.55 -5.73 40.52
CA TYR A 15 -17.18 -5.98 40.96
C TYR A 15 -16.36 -4.69 41.02
N THR A 16 -15.48 -4.57 42.01
CA THR A 16 -14.67 -3.37 42.20
C THR A 16 -13.56 -3.31 41.14
N PRO A 17 -13.56 -2.33 40.21
CA PRO A 17 -12.50 -2.21 39.22
C PRO A 17 -11.21 -1.63 39.80
N ASN A 18 -10.07 -1.99 39.19
CA ASN A 18 -8.80 -1.31 39.40
C ASN A 18 -8.55 -0.32 38.24
N PRO A 19 -8.66 1.00 38.46
CA PRO A 19 -8.47 2.01 37.42
C PRO A 19 -7.09 1.98 36.76
N GLU A 20 -6.03 1.63 37.51
CA GLU A 20 -4.66 1.58 36.98
C GLU A 20 -4.46 0.46 35.95
N ARG A 21 -5.32 -0.56 35.99
CA ARG A 21 -5.30 -1.73 35.09
C ARG A 21 -6.37 -1.65 34.00
N MET A 22 -7.03 -0.51 33.85
CA MET A 22 -7.96 -0.27 32.76
C MET A 22 -7.18 0.16 31.52
N ARG A 23 -7.46 -0.46 30.36
CA ARG A 23 -6.90 -0.08 29.07
C ARG A 23 -7.99 0.02 28.02
N ASP A 24 -8.11 1.22 27.44
CA ASP A 24 -9.04 1.49 26.35
C ASP A 24 -8.36 1.42 25.00
N TRP A 25 -8.24 0.21 24.47
CA TRP A 25 -7.77 -0.02 23.10
C TRP A 25 -8.88 0.17 22.06
N ILE A 26 -10.11 0.52 22.46
CA ILE A 26 -11.21 0.82 21.52
C ILE A 26 -11.11 2.26 21.02
N SER A 27 -10.74 3.20 21.89
CA SER A 27 -10.50 4.61 21.53
C SER A 27 -9.08 4.84 21.03
N ILE A 28 -8.10 4.09 21.55
CA ILE A 28 -6.69 4.17 21.14
C ILE A 28 -6.22 2.79 20.67
N PRO A 29 -6.56 2.37 19.42
CA PRO A 29 -6.17 1.06 18.91
C PRO A 29 -4.66 0.89 18.82
N LYS A 30 -4.18 -0.36 18.97
CA LYS A 30 -2.76 -0.68 18.76
C LYS A 30 -2.41 -0.63 17.27
N SER A 31 -1.12 -0.49 16.97
CA SER A 31 -0.61 -0.40 15.58
C SER A 31 -0.94 -1.62 14.69
N ASN A 32 -1.20 -2.78 15.30
CA ASN A 32 -1.64 -4.00 14.60
C ASN A 32 -3.17 -4.08 14.38
N GLY A 33 -3.92 -3.02 14.68
CA GLY A 33 -5.37 -2.97 14.54
C GLY A 33 -6.16 -3.62 15.69
N TYR A 34 -5.48 -4.07 16.76
CA TYR A 34 -6.14 -4.65 17.93
C TYR A 34 -7.02 -3.63 18.66
N GLU A 35 -8.29 -3.97 18.85
CA GLU A 35 -9.29 -3.20 19.58
C GLU A 35 -9.94 -4.09 20.66
N SER A 36 -9.89 -3.67 21.92
CA SER A 36 -10.59 -4.31 23.04
C SER A 36 -10.57 -3.37 24.25
N LEU A 37 -11.58 -3.43 25.11
CA LEU A 37 -11.51 -2.83 26.43
C LEU A 37 -10.97 -3.87 27.41
N HIS A 38 -9.93 -3.55 28.16
CA HIS A 38 -9.39 -4.42 29.21
C HIS A 38 -9.62 -3.76 30.57
N THR A 39 -10.10 -4.54 31.54
CA THR A 39 -10.22 -4.12 32.93
C THR A 39 -9.89 -5.27 33.86
N THR A 40 -9.28 -4.97 35.02
CA THR A 40 -9.12 -5.96 36.09
C THR A 40 -10.03 -5.59 37.23
N VAL A 41 -10.84 -6.54 37.70
CA VAL A 41 -11.79 -6.36 38.79
C VAL A 41 -11.50 -7.31 39.95
N ALA A 42 -11.80 -6.88 41.17
CA ALA A 42 -11.76 -7.72 42.36
C ALA A 42 -13.12 -8.38 42.59
N THR A 43 -13.12 -9.69 42.74
CA THR A 43 -14.29 -10.46 43.17
C THR A 43 -14.54 -10.26 44.66
N LYS A 44 -15.76 -10.56 45.13
CA LYS A 44 -16.12 -10.48 46.57
C LYS A 44 -15.24 -11.38 47.45
N GLU A 45 -14.63 -12.40 46.87
CA GLU A 45 -13.70 -13.34 47.52
C GLU A 45 -12.24 -12.85 47.50
N GLY A 46 -11.99 -11.63 47.02
CA GLY A 46 -10.65 -11.02 46.99
C GLY A 46 -9.74 -11.48 45.84
N ARG A 47 -10.27 -12.29 44.90
CA ARG A 47 -9.52 -12.70 43.70
C ARG A 47 -9.60 -11.65 42.61
N TRP A 48 -8.49 -11.40 41.94
CA TRP A 48 -8.42 -10.51 40.78
C TRP A 48 -8.72 -11.26 39.49
N VAL A 49 -9.59 -10.70 38.66
CA VAL A 49 -9.99 -11.27 37.37
C VAL A 49 -9.83 -10.20 36.29
N GLU A 50 -9.15 -10.56 35.21
CA GLU A 50 -9.06 -9.73 34.01
C GLU A 50 -10.24 -10.02 33.08
N ILE A 51 -10.90 -8.97 32.61
CA ILE A 51 -12.03 -9.04 31.70
C ILE A 51 -11.69 -8.25 30.44
N GLN A 52 -11.86 -8.90 29.29
CA GLN A 52 -11.66 -8.31 27.98
C GLN A 52 -13.01 -8.21 27.25
N ILE A 53 -13.39 -7.01 26.88
CA ILE A 53 -14.67 -6.71 26.24
C ILE A 53 -14.41 -6.23 24.83
N ARG A 54 -14.93 -6.96 23.85
CA ARG A 54 -14.77 -6.68 22.42
C ARG A 54 -15.98 -7.16 21.64
N THR A 55 -16.26 -6.54 20.49
CA THR A 55 -17.31 -7.02 19.59
C THR A 55 -16.82 -8.22 18.78
N GLU A 56 -17.71 -8.98 18.16
CA GLU A 56 -17.32 -10.10 17.27
C GLU A 56 -16.36 -9.68 16.16
N ARG A 57 -16.57 -8.49 15.56
CA ARG A 57 -15.63 -7.91 14.59
C ARG A 57 -14.23 -7.68 15.19
N MET A 58 -14.16 -7.14 16.41
CA MET A 58 -12.90 -6.87 17.10
C MET A 58 -12.19 -8.17 17.51
N ASP A 59 -12.96 -9.15 17.98
CA ASP A 59 -12.49 -10.50 18.28
C ASP A 59 -11.91 -11.18 17.04
N ALA A 60 -12.60 -11.07 15.89
CA ALA A 60 -12.10 -11.61 14.64
C ALA A 60 -10.76 -10.98 14.21
N VAL A 61 -10.58 -9.67 14.42
CA VAL A 61 -9.30 -8.98 14.18
C VAL A 61 -8.23 -9.35 15.21
N ALA A 62 -8.61 -9.58 16.47
CA ALA A 62 -7.69 -9.99 17.52
C ALA A 62 -7.14 -11.41 17.30
N GLU A 63 -7.99 -12.35 16.88
CA GLU A 63 -7.62 -13.75 16.67
C GLU A 63 -6.95 -13.98 15.31
N ARG A 64 -7.37 -13.25 14.26
CA ARG A 64 -6.96 -13.53 12.87
C ARG A 64 -6.23 -12.36 12.18
N GLY A 65 -5.97 -11.28 12.91
CA GLY A 65 -5.31 -10.07 12.39
C GLY A 65 -6.17 -9.22 11.44
N ILE A 66 -5.54 -8.23 10.81
CA ILE A 66 -6.17 -7.25 9.90
C ILE A 66 -6.91 -7.92 8.72
N ALA A 67 -6.57 -9.16 8.38
CA ALA A 67 -7.24 -9.95 7.35
C ALA A 67 -8.74 -10.21 7.63
N ALA A 68 -9.16 -10.31 8.90
CA ALA A 68 -10.56 -10.50 9.27
C ALA A 68 -11.44 -9.25 9.06
N HIS A 69 -10.84 -8.06 9.02
CA HIS A 69 -11.54 -6.79 8.85
C HIS A 69 -12.24 -6.68 7.49
N TRP A 70 -11.79 -7.44 6.49
CA TRP A 70 -12.31 -7.45 5.13
C TRP A 70 -13.70 -8.08 5.02
N ARG A 71 -14.06 -8.99 5.94
CA ARG A 71 -15.36 -9.66 5.95
C ARG A 71 -16.51 -8.73 6.33
N TYR A 72 -16.22 -7.65 7.06
CA TYR A 72 -17.22 -6.73 7.62
C TYR A 72 -17.30 -5.40 6.86
N LYS A 73 -16.24 -5.02 6.14
CA LYS A 73 -16.17 -3.76 5.38
C LYS A 73 -16.86 -3.82 4.01
N GLY A 74 -17.80 -4.76 3.85
CA GLY A 74 -18.75 -4.88 2.74
C GLY A 74 -18.33 -4.06 1.53
N VAL A 75 -17.38 -4.59 0.75
CA VAL A 75 -17.00 -3.96 -0.51
C VAL A 75 -18.20 -4.16 -1.43
N ASN A 76 -19.11 -3.20 -1.41
CA ASN A 76 -20.10 -2.99 -2.45
C ASN A 76 -19.32 -2.70 -3.75
N ALA A 77 -18.92 -3.76 -4.44
CA ALA A 77 -18.55 -3.73 -5.85
C ALA A 77 -18.61 -5.17 -6.38
N GLY A 78 -19.71 -5.50 -7.05
CA GLY A 78 -20.04 -6.85 -7.50
C GLY A 78 -18.92 -7.54 -8.29
N SER A 79 -18.56 -8.74 -7.84
CA SER A 79 -18.20 -9.89 -8.70
C SER A 79 -18.05 -11.11 -7.79
N ASP A 80 -19.07 -11.96 -7.74
CA ASP A 80 -19.11 -13.17 -6.89
C ASP A 80 -17.93 -14.13 -7.12
N GLY A 81 -17.26 -14.06 -8.27
CA GLY A 81 -16.07 -14.87 -8.57
C GLY A 81 -14.80 -14.47 -7.79
N SER A 82 -14.67 -13.20 -7.41
CA SER A 82 -13.46 -12.69 -6.74
C SER A 82 -13.44 -13.05 -5.25
N GLU A 83 -14.61 -13.12 -4.61
CA GLU A 83 -14.74 -13.47 -3.18
C GLU A 83 -14.44 -14.95 -2.92
N MET A 84 -14.86 -15.83 -3.83
CA MET A 84 -14.65 -17.28 -3.70
C MET A 84 -13.16 -17.64 -3.84
N TRP A 85 -12.47 -17.00 -4.79
CA TRP A 85 -11.01 -17.11 -4.95
C TRP A 85 -10.25 -16.62 -3.72
N MET A 86 -10.65 -15.47 -3.17
CA MET A 86 -10.03 -14.90 -1.96
C MET A 86 -10.24 -15.79 -0.73
N LYS A 87 -11.35 -16.53 -0.66
CA LYS A 87 -11.61 -17.52 0.39
C LYS A 87 -10.70 -18.75 0.22
N GLN A 88 -10.54 -19.27 -1.00
CA GLN A 88 -9.70 -20.43 -1.29
C GLN A 88 -8.19 -20.15 -1.16
N LEU A 89 -7.73 -18.95 -1.55
CA LEU A 89 -6.34 -18.53 -1.38
C LEU A 89 -5.98 -18.45 0.13
N ARG A 90 -6.94 -18.08 0.98
CA ARG A 90 -6.75 -18.01 2.45
C ARG A 90 -6.73 -19.39 3.10
N GLU A 91 -7.59 -20.32 2.66
CA GLU A 91 -7.56 -21.71 3.13
C GLU A 91 -6.22 -22.41 2.78
N LEU A 92 -5.62 -22.10 1.63
CA LEU A 92 -4.31 -22.62 1.22
C LEU A 92 -3.12 -22.00 1.96
N MET A 93 -3.23 -20.74 2.41
CA MET A 93 -2.18 -20.08 3.20
C MET A 93 -2.21 -20.46 4.69
N GLU A 94 -3.36 -20.89 5.21
CA GLU A 94 -3.52 -21.35 6.60
C GLU A 94 -3.01 -22.80 6.81
N ASP A 95 -2.97 -23.63 5.77
CA ASP A 95 -2.48 -25.01 5.85
C ASP A 95 -0.94 -25.10 5.63
N LYS A 96 -0.18 -24.95 6.72
CA LYS A 96 1.31 -25.04 6.71
C LYS A 96 1.87 -26.45 6.49
N THR A 97 1.05 -27.45 6.17
CA THR A 97 1.46 -28.87 6.19
C THR A 97 1.76 -29.49 4.84
N ARG A 98 1.53 -28.81 3.71
CA ARG A 98 1.79 -29.36 2.37
C ARG A 98 2.79 -28.52 1.56
N PRO A 99 3.70 -29.16 0.79
CA PRO A 99 4.60 -28.44 -0.10
C PRO A 99 3.76 -27.69 -1.14
N LEU A 100 4.00 -26.39 -1.25
CA LEU A 100 3.25 -25.44 -2.08
C LEU A 100 3.61 -25.60 -3.57
N ALA A 101 3.38 -26.79 -4.12
CA ALA A 101 3.54 -27.05 -5.54
C ALA A 101 2.42 -28.01 -5.98
N GLN A 102 1.71 -27.60 -7.04
CA GLN A 102 0.60 -28.30 -7.71
C GLN A 102 -0.74 -28.16 -7.00
N ASN A 103 -1.40 -27.03 -7.28
CA ASN A 103 -2.73 -26.99 -7.87
C ASN A 103 -3.22 -25.55 -7.74
N PHE A 104 -3.07 -24.72 -8.77
CA PHE A 104 -3.83 -23.47 -8.87
C PHE A 104 -3.81 -22.99 -10.33
N ASP A 105 -4.65 -23.63 -11.16
CA ASP A 105 -4.93 -23.25 -12.56
C ASP A 105 -6.29 -22.53 -12.69
N ALA A 106 -6.77 -21.88 -11.64
CA ALA A 106 -7.95 -21.03 -11.74
C ALA A 106 -7.50 -19.58 -11.98
N LYS A 107 -7.22 -19.23 -13.24
CA LYS A 107 -7.10 -17.80 -13.61
C LYS A 107 -8.42 -17.10 -13.24
N PRO A 108 -8.40 -16.01 -12.44
CA PRO A 108 -9.54 -15.12 -12.37
C PRO A 108 -9.88 -14.69 -13.80
N SER A 109 -11.12 -14.88 -14.22
CA SER A 109 -11.60 -14.56 -15.58
C SER A 109 -11.63 -13.06 -15.88
N SER A 110 -11.04 -12.21 -15.02
CA SER A 110 -11.21 -10.76 -15.01
C SER A 110 -9.99 -9.96 -15.51
N GLY A 111 -8.88 -10.58 -15.92
CA GLY A 111 -7.70 -9.84 -16.41
C GLY A 111 -7.10 -8.90 -15.36
N GLU A 112 -7.32 -9.20 -14.08
CA GLU A 112 -6.91 -8.40 -12.92
C GLU A 112 -6.19 -9.32 -11.92
N ILE A 113 -5.21 -8.74 -11.22
CA ILE A 113 -4.43 -9.38 -10.16
C ILE A 113 -4.63 -8.64 -8.84
N PHE A 114 -4.50 -9.36 -7.74
CA PHE A 114 -4.56 -8.82 -6.39
C PHE A 114 -3.20 -9.00 -5.71
N VAL A 115 -2.62 -7.91 -5.25
CA VAL A 115 -1.29 -7.87 -4.63
C VAL A 115 -1.38 -7.18 -3.27
N PHE A 116 -0.48 -7.53 -2.36
CA PHE A 116 -0.51 -7.06 -0.98
C PHE A 116 0.64 -6.10 -0.70
N THR A 117 0.40 -5.09 0.13
CA THR A 117 1.49 -4.34 0.79
C THR A 117 2.07 -5.18 1.94
N PRO A 118 3.29 -4.87 2.43
CA PRO A 118 3.84 -5.57 3.59
C PRO A 118 3.01 -5.36 4.86
N GLY A 119 2.20 -4.28 4.91
CA GLY A 119 1.25 -4.01 5.99
C GLY A 119 -0.08 -4.79 5.86
N GLY A 120 -0.26 -5.57 4.80
CA GLY A 120 -1.46 -6.38 4.57
C GLY A 120 -2.59 -5.68 3.80
N ASP A 121 -2.35 -4.50 3.23
CA ASP A 121 -3.35 -3.84 2.39
C ASP A 121 -3.42 -4.52 1.01
N LEU A 122 -4.62 -4.87 0.57
CA LEU A 122 -4.86 -5.42 -0.78
C LEU A 122 -4.95 -4.29 -1.80
N ARG A 123 -4.22 -4.43 -2.91
CA ARG A 123 -4.30 -3.60 -4.09
C ARG A 123 -4.75 -4.43 -5.28
N LYS A 124 -5.60 -3.83 -6.10
CA LYS A 124 -6.12 -4.41 -7.33
C LYS A 124 -5.43 -3.76 -8.51
N LEU A 125 -4.80 -4.55 -9.37
CA LEU A 125 -4.06 -4.08 -10.54
C LEU A 125 -4.46 -4.89 -11.78
N PRO A 126 -4.29 -4.35 -13.01
CA PRO A 126 -4.47 -5.15 -14.22
C PRO A 126 -3.42 -6.26 -14.32
N GLU A 127 -3.76 -7.37 -14.96
CA GLU A 127 -2.80 -8.42 -15.29
C GLU A 127 -1.64 -7.83 -16.11
N GLY A 128 -0.42 -8.28 -15.81
CA GLY A 128 0.80 -7.72 -16.40
C GLY A 128 1.33 -6.46 -15.70
N ALA A 129 0.68 -5.95 -14.65
CA ALA A 129 1.21 -4.84 -13.87
C ALA A 129 2.57 -5.17 -13.24
N THR A 130 3.45 -4.17 -13.22
CA THR A 130 4.82 -4.30 -12.71
C THR A 130 4.96 -3.77 -11.28
N VAL A 131 6.11 -4.04 -10.65
CA VAL A 131 6.50 -3.40 -9.37
C VAL A 131 6.38 -1.88 -9.45
N LEU A 132 6.73 -1.28 -10.60
CA LEU A 132 6.59 0.16 -10.81
C LEU A 132 5.13 0.62 -10.86
N ASP A 133 4.25 -0.14 -11.52
CA ASP A 133 2.81 0.15 -11.52
C ASP A 133 2.23 0.13 -10.11
N PHE A 134 2.61 -0.87 -9.30
CA PHE A 134 2.22 -0.94 -7.90
C PHE A 134 2.73 0.27 -7.08
N ALA A 135 3.96 0.71 -7.30
CA ALA A 135 4.49 1.91 -6.65
C ALA A 135 3.67 3.17 -6.97
N PHE A 136 3.29 3.36 -8.24
CA PHE A 136 2.40 4.46 -8.65
C PHE A 136 0.97 4.30 -8.14
N ASP A 137 0.47 3.06 -7.97
CA ASP A 137 -0.82 2.80 -7.37
C ASP A 137 -0.86 3.24 -5.90
N ILE A 138 0.19 2.92 -5.11
CA ILE A 138 0.31 3.36 -3.72
C ILE A 138 0.37 4.89 -3.65
N HIS A 139 1.38 5.50 -4.29
CA HIS A 139 1.54 6.95 -4.26
C HIS A 139 2.43 7.43 -5.40
N THR A 140 2.08 8.56 -6.02
CA THR A 140 2.85 9.13 -7.14
C THR A 140 4.32 9.37 -6.75
N SER A 141 4.59 9.94 -5.57
CA SER A 141 5.96 10.18 -5.09
C SER A 141 6.80 8.90 -4.96
N LEU A 142 6.17 7.80 -4.51
CA LEU A 142 6.84 6.50 -4.42
C LEU A 142 7.17 5.97 -5.83
N GLY A 143 6.21 6.05 -6.75
CA GLY A 143 6.45 5.68 -8.15
C GLY A 143 7.57 6.49 -8.82
N LEU A 144 7.61 7.81 -8.60
CA LEU A 144 8.65 8.69 -9.18
C LEU A 144 10.06 8.38 -8.66
N THR A 145 10.17 7.93 -7.41
CA THR A 145 11.45 7.63 -6.73
C THR A 145 11.74 6.14 -6.65
N CYS A 146 10.96 5.30 -7.34
CA CYS A 146 11.05 3.84 -7.27
C CYS A 146 12.34 3.33 -7.94
N SER A 147 13.18 2.67 -7.14
CA SER A 147 14.45 2.07 -7.58
C SER A 147 14.38 0.56 -7.77
N GLY A 148 13.35 -0.09 -7.21
CA GLY A 148 13.16 -1.52 -7.21
C GLY A 148 12.12 -1.91 -6.17
N GLY A 149 12.06 -3.19 -5.84
CA GLY A 149 11.22 -3.68 -4.77
C GLY A 149 11.70 -5.00 -4.21
N LYS A 150 10.90 -5.54 -3.30
CA LYS A 150 10.93 -6.95 -2.97
C LYS A 150 9.56 -7.55 -3.21
N VAL A 151 9.51 -8.69 -3.87
CA VAL A 151 8.30 -9.49 -4.05
C VAL A 151 8.47 -10.74 -3.22
N ASN A 152 7.56 -10.99 -2.28
CA ASN A 152 7.62 -12.12 -1.34
C ASN A 152 8.97 -12.22 -0.61
N ASN A 153 9.47 -11.07 -0.16
CA ASN A 153 10.77 -10.90 0.52
C ASN A 153 12.02 -11.24 -0.34
N ARG A 154 11.85 -11.39 -1.66
CA ARG A 154 12.96 -11.57 -2.61
C ARG A 154 13.20 -10.29 -3.41
N PRO A 155 14.45 -9.91 -3.71
CA PRO A 155 14.73 -8.73 -4.54
C PRO A 155 14.03 -8.82 -5.89
N ALA A 156 13.42 -7.72 -6.32
CA ALA A 156 12.72 -7.60 -7.59
C ALA A 156 13.06 -6.27 -8.28
N ALA A 157 13.21 -6.31 -9.60
CA ALA A 157 13.40 -5.13 -10.42
C ALA A 157 12.08 -4.36 -10.61
N ILE A 158 12.18 -3.07 -10.93
CA ILE A 158 10.99 -2.22 -11.20
C ILE A 158 10.10 -2.73 -12.35
N ARG A 159 10.66 -3.54 -13.25
CA ARG A 159 9.99 -4.11 -14.43
C ARG A 159 9.37 -5.48 -14.18
N ASP A 160 9.62 -6.08 -13.03
CA ASP A 160 9.14 -7.43 -12.75
C ASP A 160 7.61 -7.40 -12.66
N VAL A 161 6.99 -8.35 -13.35
CA VAL A 161 5.54 -8.50 -13.42
C VAL A 161 5.05 -9.16 -12.15
N LEU A 162 3.99 -8.59 -11.59
CA LEU A 162 3.37 -9.06 -10.37
C LEU A 162 2.33 -10.14 -10.67
N HIS A 163 2.16 -11.05 -9.72
CA HIS A 163 1.21 -12.14 -9.77
C HIS A 163 0.24 -12.05 -8.60
N ASN A 164 -0.86 -12.78 -8.74
CA ASN A 164 -1.90 -12.80 -7.72
C ASN A 164 -1.36 -13.38 -6.41
N GLY A 165 -1.57 -12.69 -5.29
CA GLY A 165 -1.08 -13.08 -3.97
C GLY A 165 0.30 -12.54 -3.60
N ASP A 166 1.00 -11.85 -4.50
CA ASP A 166 2.33 -11.30 -4.22
C ASP A 166 2.29 -10.23 -3.12
N ILE A 167 3.23 -10.31 -2.17
CA ILE A 167 3.49 -9.26 -1.19
C ILE A 167 4.63 -8.39 -1.71
N VAL A 168 4.35 -7.11 -1.96
CA VAL A 168 5.27 -6.21 -2.65
C VAL A 168 5.71 -5.07 -1.73
N GLU A 169 7.01 -5.02 -1.43
CA GLU A 169 7.67 -3.90 -0.76
C GLU A 169 8.34 -3.01 -1.82
N VAL A 170 8.03 -1.71 -1.85
CA VAL A 170 8.63 -0.76 -2.80
C VAL A 170 9.87 -0.12 -2.18
N LEU A 171 10.98 -0.13 -2.91
CA LEU A 171 12.24 0.51 -2.50
C LEU A 171 12.46 1.81 -3.26
N THR A 172 12.65 2.91 -2.54
CA THR A 172 12.85 4.24 -3.12
C THR A 172 14.26 4.77 -2.94
N GLN A 173 14.68 5.65 -3.85
CA GLN A 173 15.96 6.36 -3.79
C GLN A 173 15.76 7.84 -4.11
N LYS A 174 16.43 8.72 -3.35
CA LYS A 174 16.29 10.20 -3.51
C LYS A 174 16.70 10.72 -4.88
N ASN A 175 17.70 10.08 -5.50
CA ASN A 175 18.25 10.51 -6.79
C ASN A 175 17.58 9.81 -7.98
N GLN A 176 16.63 8.90 -7.72
CA GLN A 176 15.91 8.21 -8.77
C GLN A 176 14.91 9.17 -9.42
N LYS A 177 14.91 9.17 -10.74
CA LYS A 177 13.96 9.92 -11.56
C LYS A 177 13.32 9.00 -12.60
N PRO A 178 12.11 9.33 -13.06
CA PRO A 178 11.51 8.63 -14.18
C PRO A 178 12.37 8.72 -15.43
N LYS A 179 12.43 7.60 -16.17
CA LYS A 179 13.15 7.49 -17.43
C LYS A 179 12.17 7.09 -18.53
N ALA A 180 12.52 7.41 -19.78
CA ALA A 180 11.66 7.11 -20.92
C ALA A 180 11.43 5.60 -21.13
N ASP A 181 12.41 4.77 -20.79
CA ASP A 181 12.33 3.31 -20.87
C ASP A 181 11.25 2.72 -19.95
N TRP A 182 10.86 3.42 -18.88
CA TRP A 182 9.79 3.00 -17.97
C TRP A 182 8.45 2.84 -18.69
N LEU A 183 8.19 3.69 -19.69
CA LEU A 183 6.97 3.63 -20.50
C LEU A 183 6.83 2.32 -21.30
N GLY A 184 7.93 1.60 -21.50
CA GLY A 184 7.95 0.32 -22.22
C GLY A 184 7.38 -0.84 -21.42
N PHE A 185 7.40 -0.78 -20.09
CA PHE A 185 6.96 -1.90 -19.23
C PHE A 185 5.86 -1.55 -18.24
N VAL A 186 5.53 -0.27 -18.00
CA VAL A 186 4.35 0.06 -17.19
C VAL A 186 3.04 -0.22 -17.96
N THR A 187 2.07 -0.82 -17.29
CA THR A 187 0.77 -1.14 -17.89
C THR A 187 -0.32 -0.14 -17.50
N THR A 188 -0.25 0.44 -16.31
CA THR A 188 -1.32 1.29 -15.78
C THR A 188 -1.34 2.70 -16.40
N SER A 189 -2.54 3.21 -16.67
CA SER A 189 -2.75 4.56 -17.21
C SER A 189 -2.22 5.65 -16.27
N LYS A 190 -2.38 5.43 -14.95
CA LYS A 190 -1.86 6.31 -13.89
C LYS A 190 -0.34 6.43 -13.97
N ALA A 191 0.39 5.31 -13.99
CA ALA A 191 1.85 5.32 -14.09
C ALA A 191 2.31 6.00 -15.39
N ARG A 192 1.74 5.60 -16.55
CA ARG A 192 2.06 6.19 -17.86
C ARG A 192 1.88 7.71 -17.87
N THR A 193 0.76 8.19 -17.35
CA THR A 193 0.44 9.64 -17.31
C THR A 193 1.42 10.39 -16.43
N ARG A 194 1.73 9.87 -15.24
CA ARG A 194 2.66 10.52 -14.30
C ARG A 194 4.11 10.52 -14.79
N ILE A 195 4.55 9.43 -15.42
CA ILE A 195 5.89 9.34 -16.04
C ILE A 195 6.01 10.35 -17.18
N LYS A 196 5.04 10.40 -18.12
CA LYS A 196 5.05 11.38 -19.22
C LYS A 196 5.07 12.82 -18.72
N ALA A 197 4.27 13.13 -17.70
CA ALA A 197 4.25 14.46 -17.10
C ALA A 197 5.61 14.84 -16.52
N SER A 198 6.25 13.94 -15.77
CA SER A 198 7.57 14.17 -15.18
C SER A 198 8.66 14.36 -16.24
N LEU A 199 8.66 13.55 -17.31
CA LEU A 199 9.61 13.68 -18.42
C LEU A 199 9.44 15.02 -19.15
N ARG A 200 8.19 15.46 -19.36
CA ARG A 200 7.90 16.76 -19.98
C ARG A 200 8.37 17.93 -19.12
N GLU A 201 8.15 17.84 -17.81
CA GLU A 201 8.62 18.85 -16.85
C GLU A 201 10.15 18.94 -16.85
N GLU A 202 10.84 17.80 -16.82
CA GLU A 202 12.31 17.76 -16.90
C GLU A 202 12.84 18.33 -18.22
N HIS A 203 12.21 17.97 -19.35
CA HIS A 203 12.57 18.53 -20.65
C HIS A 203 12.37 20.05 -20.69
N THR A 204 11.25 20.55 -20.17
CA THR A 204 10.95 22.00 -20.12
C THR A 204 11.96 22.74 -19.24
N LYS A 205 12.32 22.15 -18.09
CA LYS A 205 13.35 22.69 -17.20
C LYS A 205 14.71 22.75 -17.89
N ASN A 206 15.13 21.68 -18.56
CA ASN A 206 16.41 21.62 -19.27
C ASN A 206 16.47 22.60 -20.43
N ALA A 207 15.38 22.74 -21.21
CA ALA A 207 15.27 23.71 -22.28
C ALA A 207 15.42 25.15 -21.76
N ARG A 208 14.80 25.47 -20.61
CA ARG A 208 14.95 26.79 -19.97
C ARG A 208 16.40 27.05 -19.54
N LEU A 209 17.03 26.10 -18.85
CA LEU A 209 18.43 26.23 -18.42
C LEU A 209 19.39 26.36 -19.61
N GLY A 210 19.15 25.60 -20.68
CA GLY A 210 19.92 25.71 -21.92
C GLY A 210 19.78 27.08 -22.58
N ARG A 211 18.56 27.64 -22.60
CA ARG A 211 18.29 28.99 -23.12
C ARG A 211 19.01 30.06 -22.30
N GLU A 212 18.95 29.97 -20.98
CA GLU A 212 19.65 30.89 -20.05
C GLU A 212 21.18 30.82 -20.23
N GLU A 213 21.74 29.61 -20.34
CA GLU A 213 23.19 29.43 -20.55
C GLU A 213 23.64 29.93 -21.92
N LEU A 214 22.85 29.68 -22.98
CA LEU A 214 23.11 30.19 -24.31
C LEU A 214 23.12 31.72 -24.32
N GLU A 215 22.12 32.36 -23.72
CA GLU A 215 22.05 33.82 -23.60
C GLU A 215 23.28 34.40 -22.90
N ARG A 216 23.69 33.78 -21.80
CA ARG A 216 24.90 34.17 -21.06
C ARG A 216 26.15 34.07 -21.91
N LYS A 217 26.30 33.00 -22.70
CA LYS A 217 27.46 32.77 -23.59
C LYS A 217 27.49 33.74 -24.76
N LEU A 218 26.36 33.99 -25.42
CA LEU A 218 26.24 34.95 -26.52
C LEU A 218 26.65 36.37 -26.08
N LYS A 219 26.16 36.80 -24.91
CA LYS A 219 26.54 38.10 -24.31
C LYS A 219 28.03 38.16 -23.98
N ASN A 220 28.58 37.12 -23.36
CA ASN A 220 29.99 37.07 -22.97
C ASN A 220 30.94 37.09 -24.19
N TRP A 221 30.57 36.42 -25.28
CA TRP A 221 31.35 36.37 -26.52
C TRP A 221 31.07 37.54 -27.46
N LYS A 222 30.18 38.47 -27.08
CA LYS A 222 29.81 39.66 -27.87
C LYS A 222 29.33 39.29 -29.28
N LEU A 223 28.66 38.15 -29.41
CA LEU A 223 28.09 37.73 -30.69
C LEU A 223 26.84 38.56 -30.97
N PRO A 224 26.67 39.11 -32.19
CA PRO A 224 25.51 39.90 -32.57
C PRO A 224 24.32 39.00 -32.94
N LEU A 225 24.00 38.03 -32.07
CA LEU A 225 22.90 37.09 -32.26
C LEU A 225 21.93 37.20 -31.09
N THR A 226 20.64 37.18 -31.41
CA THR A 226 19.60 36.99 -30.41
C THR A 226 19.59 35.54 -29.92
N VAL A 227 19.01 35.31 -28.74
CA VAL A 227 18.89 33.96 -28.17
C VAL A 227 18.06 33.05 -29.07
N ASP A 228 17.00 33.57 -29.69
CA ASP A 228 16.13 32.80 -30.58
C ASP A 228 16.83 32.42 -31.90
N GLU A 229 17.66 33.32 -32.46
CA GLU A 229 18.53 32.99 -33.59
C GLU A 229 19.56 31.91 -33.22
N GLY A 230 20.18 32.03 -32.04
CA GLY A 230 21.12 31.03 -31.53
C GLY A 230 20.48 29.65 -31.35
N VAL A 231 19.26 29.59 -30.79
CA VAL A 231 18.49 28.35 -30.69
C VAL A 231 18.18 27.79 -32.08
N GLY A 232 17.74 28.63 -33.02
CA GLY A 232 17.43 28.23 -34.40
C GLY A 232 18.64 27.67 -35.17
N ILE A 233 19.86 28.10 -34.84
CA ILE A 233 21.10 27.56 -35.41
C ILE A 233 21.46 26.21 -34.79
N LEU A 234 21.34 26.06 -33.46
CA LEU A 234 21.79 24.87 -32.72
C LEU A 234 20.79 23.70 -32.76
N CYS A 235 19.52 23.96 -33.03
CA CYS A 235 18.46 22.94 -33.07
C CYS A 235 18.10 22.46 -34.49
N LYS A 236 18.86 22.87 -35.52
CA LYS A 236 18.81 22.31 -36.87
C LYS A 236 19.64 21.04 -36.97
#